data_AF-A0AAW2MX36-F1
#
_entry.id   AF-A0AAW2MX36-F1
#
_cell.length_a   1.000
_cell.length_b   1.000
_cell.length_c   1.000
_cell.angle_alpha   90.00
_cell.angle_beta   90.00
_cell.angle_gamma   90.00
#
_symmetry.space_group_name_H-M   'P 1'
#
loop_
_entity.id
_entity.type
_entity.pdbx_description
1 polymer ?
#
loop_
_entity_poly.entity_id
_entity_poly.type
_entity_poly.pdbx_seq_one_letter_code
_entity_poly.pdbx_strand_id
1 'polypeptide(L)'
;MFFRDISKPIPPIYNLLVAMLWRHPQWVDDLDNIKVVHYCVAGSKPWRYSGKEENMDRADIKMLVERWWDIYNDEALDFTTDVRPASESSKLASTLAEAEVVVQYISASSAA
;
A
#
# COMPACT_ATOMS: atom_id res chain seq x y z
N MET A 1 13.81 -16.39 -24.27
CA MET A 1 13.87 -15.54 -23.05
C MET A 1 14.60 -16.35 -21.99
N PHE A 2 15.70 -15.82 -21.42
CA PHE A 2 16.65 -16.57 -20.59
C PHE A 2 16.04 -17.18 -19.31
N PHE A 3 14.98 -16.58 -18.77
CA PHE A 3 14.35 -17.04 -17.51
C PHE A 3 13.04 -17.79 -17.68
N ARG A 4 12.64 -18.17 -18.91
CA ARG A 4 11.31 -18.72 -19.20
C ARG A 4 10.90 -19.87 -18.26
N ASP A 5 11.83 -20.75 -17.94
CA ASP A 5 11.56 -21.98 -17.17
C ASP A 5 11.74 -21.79 -15.65
N ILE A 6 12.22 -20.62 -15.23
CA ILE A 6 12.56 -20.31 -13.83
C ILE A 6 11.65 -19.21 -13.27
N SER A 7 11.28 -18.25 -14.11
CA SER A 7 10.38 -17.15 -13.74
C SER A 7 8.97 -17.68 -13.52
N LYS A 8 8.48 -17.56 -12.29
CA LYS A 8 7.07 -17.84 -11.95
C LYS A 8 6.35 -16.52 -11.72
N PRO A 9 5.17 -16.30 -12.33
CA PRO A 9 4.39 -15.11 -12.08
C PRO A 9 3.95 -15.08 -10.61
N ILE A 10 4.00 -13.90 -10.00
CA ILE A 10 3.48 -13.69 -8.65
C ILE A 10 1.95 -13.76 -8.72
N PRO A 11 1.29 -14.61 -7.92
CA PRO A 11 -0.16 -14.67 -7.91
C PRO A 11 -0.79 -13.32 -7.51
N PRO A 12 -1.97 -12.95 -8.05
CA PRO A 12 -2.63 -11.68 -7.75
C PRO A 12 -2.87 -11.42 -6.26
N ILE A 13 -3.04 -12.47 -5.45
CA ILE A 13 -3.22 -12.34 -3.99
C ILE A 13 -2.06 -11.61 -3.30
N TYR A 14 -0.85 -11.66 -3.86
CA TYR A 14 0.35 -11.02 -3.30
C TYR A 14 0.67 -9.67 -3.93
N ASN A 15 -0.09 -9.25 -4.95
CA ASN A 15 0.06 -7.96 -5.62
C ASN A 15 -1.17 -7.67 -6.48
N LEU A 16 -2.31 -7.42 -5.84
CA LEU A 16 -3.56 -7.16 -6.56
C LEU A 16 -3.50 -5.76 -7.15
N LEU A 17 -3.20 -5.67 -8.44
CA LEU A 17 -3.41 -4.43 -9.20
C LEU A 17 -4.92 -4.17 -9.22
N VAL A 18 -5.37 -3.04 -8.64
CA VAL A 18 -6.81 -2.73 -8.54
C VAL A 18 -7.54 -2.78 -9.90
N ALA A 19 -6.83 -2.48 -10.99
CA ALA A 19 -7.37 -2.59 -12.36
C ALA A 19 -7.81 -4.01 -12.76
N MET A 20 -7.30 -5.05 -12.10
CA MET A 20 -7.70 -6.44 -12.36
C MET A 20 -9.17 -6.69 -12.00
N LEU A 21 -9.74 -5.92 -11.07
CA LEU A 21 -11.14 -6.07 -10.62
C LEU A 21 -12.17 -5.89 -11.75
N TRP A 22 -11.82 -5.18 -12.82
CA TRP A 22 -12.70 -4.99 -13.98
C TRP A 22 -12.08 -5.41 -15.30
N ARG A 23 -10.74 -5.45 -15.44
CA ARG A 23 -10.10 -5.93 -16.67
C ARG A 23 -10.01 -7.45 -16.74
N HIS A 24 -9.83 -8.09 -15.59
CA HIS A 24 -9.55 -9.52 -15.47
C HIS A 24 -10.22 -10.12 -14.22
N PRO A 25 -11.54 -9.92 -14.02
CA PRO A 25 -12.23 -10.31 -12.79
C PRO A 25 -12.17 -11.81 -12.50
N GLN A 26 -12.02 -12.66 -13.53
CA GLN A 26 -11.89 -14.11 -13.38
C GLN A 26 -10.58 -14.56 -12.70
N TRP A 27 -9.62 -13.64 -12.53
CA TRP A 27 -8.33 -13.89 -11.87
C TRP A 27 -8.25 -13.26 -10.48
N VAL A 28 -9.33 -12.60 -10.05
CA VAL A 28 -9.47 -12.08 -8.71
C VAL A 28 -10.46 -12.99 -8.00
N ASP A 29 -9.93 -13.81 -7.08
CA ASP A 29 -10.74 -14.63 -6.20
C ASP A 29 -11.45 -13.72 -5.15
N ASP A 30 -11.74 -14.29 -3.98
CA ASP A 30 -12.26 -13.53 -2.85
C ASP A 30 -11.28 -12.42 -2.41
N LEU A 31 -11.79 -11.19 -2.30
CA LEU A 31 -11.04 -10.04 -1.80
C LEU A 31 -10.55 -10.25 -0.36
N ASP A 32 -11.20 -11.11 0.41
CA ASP A 32 -10.77 -11.44 1.77
C ASP A 32 -9.50 -12.32 1.81
N ASN A 33 -9.13 -12.96 0.70
CA ASN A 33 -7.89 -13.73 0.59
C ASN A 33 -6.70 -12.90 0.06
N ILE A 34 -6.93 -11.63 -0.31
CA ILE A 34 -5.90 -10.75 -0.84
C ILE A 34 -5.00 -10.26 0.29
N LYS A 35 -3.69 -10.38 0.11
CA LYS A 35 -2.68 -9.97 1.09
C LYS A 35 -2.11 -8.58 0.83
N VAL A 36 -2.01 -8.19 -0.44
CA VAL A 36 -1.44 -6.89 -0.85
C VAL A 36 -2.26 -6.31 -1.98
N VAL A 37 -2.67 -5.04 -1.80
CA VAL A 37 -3.41 -4.27 -2.79
C VAL A 37 -2.49 -3.18 -3.36
N HIS A 38 -2.46 -3.07 -4.68
CA HIS A 38 -1.70 -2.08 -5.41
C HIS A 38 -2.65 -1.13 -6.15
N TYR A 39 -2.81 0.06 -5.58
CA TYR A 39 -3.56 1.20 -6.13
C TYR A 39 -2.80 1.85 -7.30
N CYS A 40 -2.85 1.22 -8.48
CA CYS A 40 -2.01 1.54 -9.64
C CYS A 40 -2.65 2.48 -10.69
N VAL A 41 -3.92 2.86 -10.54
CA VAL A 41 -4.65 3.69 -11.52
C VAL A 41 -4.99 5.08 -10.99
N ALA A 42 -5.30 6.01 -11.89
CA ALA A 42 -5.79 7.34 -11.51
C ALA A 42 -7.04 7.24 -10.62
N GLY A 43 -7.13 8.10 -9.60
CA GLY A 43 -8.21 8.07 -8.60
C GLY A 43 -8.08 6.98 -7.53
N SER A 44 -7.33 5.90 -7.77
CA SER A 44 -7.28 4.77 -6.84
C SER A 44 -6.45 4.99 -5.58
N LYS A 45 -5.59 6.02 -5.54
CA LYS A 45 -4.76 6.30 -4.35
C LYS A 45 -5.67 6.67 -3.16
N PRO A 46 -5.71 5.89 -2.07
CA PRO A 46 -6.71 6.08 -1.01
C PRO A 46 -6.67 7.47 -0.37
N TRP A 47 -5.47 8.02 -0.14
CA TRP A 47 -5.27 9.36 0.43
C TRP A 47 -5.67 10.52 -0.50
N ARG A 48 -6.04 10.25 -1.76
CA ARG A 48 -6.56 11.23 -2.73
C ARG A 48 -7.86 10.76 -3.39
N TYR A 49 -8.52 9.78 -2.79
CA TYR A 49 -9.68 9.16 -3.40
C TYR A 49 -10.85 10.14 -3.47
N SER A 50 -11.36 10.37 -4.68
CA SER A 50 -12.49 11.27 -4.94
C SER A 50 -13.78 10.54 -5.33
N GLY A 51 -13.66 9.28 -5.78
CA GLY A 51 -14.75 8.47 -6.31
C GLY A 51 -15.26 8.90 -7.69
N LYS A 52 -14.62 9.88 -8.35
CA LYS A 52 -15.09 10.45 -9.62
C LYS A 52 -14.40 9.87 -10.86
N GLU A 53 -13.20 9.32 -10.68
CA GLU A 53 -12.44 8.72 -11.77
C GLU A 53 -13.05 7.39 -12.23
N GLU A 54 -12.65 6.92 -13.41
CA GLU A 54 -13.20 5.73 -14.04
C GLU A 54 -13.07 4.50 -13.11
N ASN A 55 -14.18 3.78 -12.92
CA ASN A 55 -14.29 2.59 -12.07
C ASN A 55 -14.08 2.84 -10.57
N MET A 56 -13.94 4.10 -10.11
CA MET A 56 -13.79 4.40 -8.69
C MET A 56 -15.11 4.36 -7.94
N ASP A 57 -16.25 4.43 -8.62
CA ASP A 57 -17.58 4.37 -8.00
C ASP A 57 -17.99 2.96 -7.52
N ARG A 58 -17.21 1.93 -7.86
CA ARG A 58 -17.49 0.53 -7.54
C ARG A 58 -17.44 0.24 -6.03
N ALA A 59 -18.27 -0.71 -5.60
CA ALA A 59 -18.37 -1.10 -4.19
C ALA A 59 -17.08 -1.76 -3.66
N ASP A 60 -16.43 -2.60 -4.47
CA ASP A 60 -15.16 -3.24 -4.12
C ASP A 60 -14.04 -2.21 -3.90
N ILE A 61 -13.95 -1.18 -4.75
CA ILE A 61 -12.99 -0.09 -4.59
C ILE A 61 -13.26 0.72 -3.33
N LYS A 62 -14.51 1.11 -3.08
CA LYS A 62 -14.90 1.84 -1.86
C LYS A 62 -14.51 1.08 -0.61
N MET A 63 -14.81 -0.22 -0.56
CA MET A 63 -14.43 -1.09 0.54
C MET A 63 -12.91 -1.13 0.75
N LEU A 64 -12.12 -1.26 -0.32
CA LEU A 64 -10.65 -1.27 -0.20
C LEU A 64 -10.10 0.06 0.32
N VAL A 65 -10.66 1.18 -0.14
CA VAL A 65 -10.30 2.52 0.34
C VAL A 65 -10.67 2.70 1.80
N GLU A 66 -11.85 2.25 2.22
CA GLU A 66 -12.28 2.26 3.62
C GLU A 66 -11.31 1.46 4.50
N ARG A 67 -10.98 0.22 4.14
CA ARG A 67 -9.99 -0.60 4.87
C ARG A 67 -8.62 0.08 4.98
N TRP A 68 -8.21 0.82 3.95
CA TRP A 68 -6.95 1.59 4.01
C TRP A 68 -7.04 2.73 5.02
N TRP A 69 -8.16 3.46 5.04
CA TRP A 69 -8.39 4.53 6.02
C TRP A 69 -8.55 4.02 7.44
N ASP A 70 -9.16 2.85 7.65
CA ASP A 70 -9.24 2.21 8.95
C ASP A 70 -7.85 1.95 9.53
N ILE A 71 -6.91 1.47 8.70
CA ILE A 71 -5.51 1.28 9.10
C ILE A 71 -4.80 2.62 9.33
N TYR A 72 -4.99 3.60 8.43
CA TYR A 72 -4.33 4.90 8.57
C TYR A 72 -4.77 5.68 9.81
N ASN A 73 -6.04 5.56 10.19
CA ASN A 73 -6.62 6.22 11.36
C ASN A 73 -6.50 5.39 12.65
N ASP A 74 -5.85 4.22 12.60
CA ASP A 74 -5.59 3.44 13.79
C ASP A 74 -4.45 4.09 14.60
N GLU A 75 -4.82 4.89 15.61
CA GLU A 75 -3.90 5.56 16.52
C GLU A 75 -2.96 4.57 17.25
N ALA A 76 -3.31 3.28 17.36
CA ALA A 76 -2.42 2.27 17.94
C ALA A 76 -1.18 1.98 17.07
N LEU A 77 -1.24 2.34 15.79
CA LEU A 77 -0.12 2.27 14.85
C LEU A 77 0.72 3.55 14.82
N ASP A 78 0.32 4.59 15.56
CA ASP A 78 1.08 5.83 15.62
C ASP A 78 2.48 5.57 16.20
N PHE A 79 3.48 6.14 15.55
CA PHE A 79 4.84 6.08 16.03
C PHE A 79 5.00 6.98 17.26
N THR A 80 4.87 6.40 18.45
CA THR A 80 5.14 7.10 19.71
C THR A 80 6.64 7.08 20.01
N THR A 81 7.21 8.24 20.31
CA THR A 81 8.61 8.37 20.78
C THR A 81 8.79 8.00 22.25
N ASP A 82 7.78 7.39 22.88
CA ASP A 82 7.76 7.14 24.31
C ASP A 82 8.86 6.13 24.69
N VAL A 83 9.98 6.67 25.16
CA VAL A 83 11.14 5.93 25.63
C VAL A 83 10.76 5.21 26.93
N ARG A 84 10.06 4.08 26.81
CA ARG A 84 10.02 3.09 27.89
C ARG A 84 11.45 2.58 28.10
N PRO A 85 11.91 2.37 29.36
CA PRO A 85 13.24 1.85 29.59
C PRO A 85 13.34 0.42 29.05
N ALA A 86 14.15 0.29 28.00
CA ALA A 86 14.80 -0.91 27.46
C ALA A 86 13.96 -2.19 27.30
N SER A 87 13.37 -2.35 26.11
CA SER A 87 13.56 -3.60 25.35
C SER A 87 14.34 -3.24 24.08
N GLU A 88 15.04 -4.21 23.47
CA GLU A 88 16.06 -3.97 22.42
C GLU A 88 15.62 -3.10 21.22
N SER A 89 14.31 -2.92 21.02
CA SER A 89 13.70 -1.96 20.11
C SER A 89 14.13 -0.50 20.36
N SER A 90 14.52 -0.13 21.58
CA SER A 90 14.86 1.26 21.94
C SER A 90 16.24 1.70 21.43
N LYS A 91 17.16 0.77 21.15
CA LYS A 91 18.50 1.11 20.61
C LYS A 91 18.41 1.64 19.19
N LEU A 92 17.47 1.11 18.39
CA LEU A 92 17.21 1.56 17.02
C LEU A 92 16.55 2.95 17.01
N ALA A 93 15.61 3.18 17.92
CA ALA A 93 14.92 4.46 18.07
C ALA A 93 15.88 5.60 18.48
N SER A 94 16.82 5.35 19.40
CA SER A 94 17.79 6.39 19.81
C SER A 94 18.78 6.72 18.70
N THR A 95 19.22 5.73 17.91
CA THR A 95 20.12 5.98 16.76
C THR A 95 19.44 6.76 15.63
N LEU A 96 18.12 6.63 15.45
CA LEU A 96 17.37 7.41 14.44
C LEU A 96 17.09 8.84 14.90
N ALA A 97 16.90 9.07 16.20
CA ALA A 97 16.64 10.41 16.74
C ALA A 97 17.89 11.32 16.70
N GLU A 98 19.09 10.74 16.77
CA GLU A 98 20.37 11.46 16.66
C GLU A 98 20.85 11.66 15.21
N ALA A 99 20.27 10.93 14.25
CA ALA A 99 20.56 11.13 12.84
C ALA A 99 19.83 12.39 12.35
N GLU A 100 20.59 13.39 11.91
CA GLU A 100 20.04 14.53 11.18
C GLU A 100 19.33 13.98 9.93
N VAL A 101 17.99 13.89 9.97
CA VAL A 101 17.19 13.35 8.86
C VAL A 101 17.22 14.37 7.73
N VAL A 102 18.25 14.28 6.88
CA VAL A 102 18.30 14.99 5.60
C VAL A 102 17.29 14.33 4.67
N VAL A 103 16.05 14.81 4.69
CA VAL A 103 15.03 14.41 3.71
C VAL A 103 15.40 15.05 2.37
N GLN A 104 16.14 14.31 1.53
CA GLN A 104 16.26 14.66 0.12
C GLN A 104 14.91 14.42 -0.56
N TYR A 105 14.09 15.46 -0.62
CA TYR A 105 12.87 15.45 -1.42
C TYR A 105 13.24 15.43 -2.90
N ILE A 106 13.20 14.24 -3.50
CA ILE A 106 13.30 14.07 -4.94
C ILE A 106 11.86 14.04 -5.47
N SER A 107 11.48 15.08 -6.21
CA SER A 107 10.20 15.09 -6.92
C SER A 107 10.16 13.89 -7.85
N ALA A 108 9.21 12.97 -7.65
CA ALA A 108 8.95 11.92 -8.62
C ALA A 108 8.52 12.57 -9.94
N SER A 109 9.11 12.13 -11.06
CA SER A 109 8.62 12.53 -12.38
C SER A 109 7.16 12.09 -12.50
N SER A 110 6.30 13.03 -12.90
CA SER A 110 4.90 12.75 -13.22
C SER A 110 4.86 11.65 -14.28
N ALA A 111 4.27 10.50 -13.95
CA ALA A 111 3.88 9.52 -14.96
C ALA A 111 2.68 10.11 -15.72
N ALA A 112 2.95 10.69 -16.88
CA ALA A 112 1.97 11.00 -17.90
C ALA A 112 2.03 9.93 -18.99
#